data_AF-A0A8W8K692-F1
#
_entry.id   AF-A0A8W8K692-F1
#
_cell.length_a   1.000
_cell.length_b   1.000
_cell.length_c   1.000
_cell.angle_alpha   90.00
_cell.angle_beta   90.00
_cell.angle_gamma   90.00
#
_symmetry.space_group_name_H-M   'P 1'
#
loop_
_entity.id
_entity.type
_entity.pdbx_description
1 polymer ?
#
loop_
_entity_poly.entity_id
_entity_poly.type
_entity_poly.pdbx_seq_one_letter_code
_entity_poly.pdbx_strand_id
1 'polypeptide(L)' 'AFAREHGLIFMETSAKTAANVEEAFINTAKEIYQKIQDGVFDINNEANGIKIGPQHSPSPSLPSSSGGGAQGSGCC' A
#
# COMPACT_ATOMS: atom_id res chain seq x y z
N ALA A 1 -29.61 11.41 0.49
CA ALA A 1 -28.69 11.29 1.65
C ALA A 1 -27.30 11.69 1.20
N PHE A 2 -26.68 12.67 1.88
CA PHE A 2 -25.49 13.42 1.44
C PHE A 2 -24.39 12.56 0.77
N ALA A 3 -23.96 11.49 1.42
CA ALA A 3 -22.86 10.66 0.91
C ALA A 3 -23.16 10.04 -0.48
N ARG A 4 -24.39 9.55 -0.70
CA ARG A 4 -24.78 8.98 -2.01
C ARG A 4 -24.86 10.04 -3.11
N GLU A 5 -25.28 11.26 -2.77
CA GLU A 5 -25.37 12.37 -3.72
C GLU A 5 -23.99 12.88 -4.15
N HIS A 6 -22.99 12.74 -3.28
CA HIS A 6 -21.61 13.16 -3.54
C HIS A 6 -20.64 12.01 -3.85
N GLY A 7 -21.12 10.77 -4.00
CA GLY A 7 -20.27 9.60 -4.28
C GLY A 7 -19.26 9.28 -3.17
N LEU A 8 -19.61 9.58 -1.92
CA LEU A 8 -18.79 9.32 -0.73
C LEU A 8 -19.21 8.03 -0.04
N ILE A 9 -18.26 7.34 0.58
CA ILE A 9 -18.53 6.25 1.51
C ILE A 9 -19.09 6.84 2.81
N PHE A 10 -20.07 6.16 3.41
CA PHE A 10 -20.62 6.53 4.71
C PHE A 10 -20.67 5.32 5.64
N MET A 11 -20.21 5.51 6.88
CA MET A 11 -20.33 4.53 7.96
C MET A 11 -20.39 5.24 9.31
N GLU A 12 -21.31 4.81 10.18
CA GLU A 12 -21.35 5.24 11.57
C GLU A 12 -20.29 4.47 12.38
N THR A 13 -19.50 5.17 13.19
CA THR A 13 -18.39 4.59 13.97
C THR A 13 -18.35 5.14 15.38
N SER A 14 -17.93 4.34 16.35
CA SER A 14 -17.67 4.79 17.72
C SER A 14 -16.25 4.42 18.14
N ALA A 15 -15.38 5.43 18.22
CA ALA A 15 -14.01 5.26 18.72
C ALA A 15 -14.00 4.78 20.18
N LYS A 16 -14.97 5.22 21.00
CA LYS A 16 -15.07 4.85 22.42
C LYS A 16 -15.31 3.36 22.64
N THR A 17 -16.11 2.75 21.77
CA THR A 17 -16.51 1.34 21.87
C THR A 17 -15.82 0.47 20.83
N ALA A 18 -14.88 1.03 20.06
CA ALA A 18 -14.23 0.43 18.90
C ALA A 18 -15.21 -0.08 17.81
N ALA A 19 -16.46 0.40 17.80
CA ALA A 19 -17.45 -0.07 16.84
C ALA A 19 -17.20 0.52 15.45
N ASN A 20 -17.11 -0.35 14.44
CA ASN A 20 -16.93 -0.03 13.02
C ASN A 20 -15.63 0.73 12.68
N VAL A 21 -14.70 0.85 13.63
CA VAL A 21 -13.45 1.60 13.43
C VAL A 21 -12.57 0.87 12.42
N GLU A 22 -12.34 -0.42 12.62
CA GLU A 22 -11.51 -1.23 11.72
C GLU A 22 -12.14 -1.31 10.32
N GLU A 23 -13.44 -1.55 10.24
CA GLU A 23 -14.18 -1.60 8.99
C GLU A 23 -14.08 -0.27 8.22
N ALA A 24 -14.04 0.88 8.91
CA ALA A 24 -13.93 2.19 8.25
C ALA A 24 -12.61 2.34 7.51
N PHE A 25 -11.51 1.90 8.13
CA PHE A 25 -10.21 1.90 7.48
C PHE A 25 -10.15 0.86 6.35
N ILE A 26 -10.60 -0.37 6.59
CA ILE A 26 -10.54 -1.45 5.59
C ILE A 26 -11.38 -1.12 4.37
N ASN A 27 -12.61 -0.64 4.54
CA ASN A 27 -13.50 -0.34 3.41
C ASN A 27 -12.98 0.85 2.59
N THR A 28 -12.39 1.85 3.25
CA THR A 28 -11.74 2.96 2.56
C THR A 28 -10.53 2.48 1.76
N ALA A 29 -9.68 1.63 2.33
CA ALA A 29 -8.53 1.06 1.64
C ALA A 29 -8.93 0.21 0.42
N LYS A 30 -9.99 -0.59 0.54
CA LYS A 30 -10.57 -1.38 -0.56
C LYS A 30 -11.04 -0.49 -1.71
N GLU A 31 -11.73 0.60 -1.42
CA GLU A 31 -12.20 1.54 -2.44
C GLU A 31 -11.03 2.22 -3.16
N ILE A 32 -10.01 2.66 -2.42
CA ILE A 32 -8.80 3.25 -3.02
C ILE A 32 -8.12 2.24 -3.95
N TYR A 33 -7.99 0.99 -3.50
CA TYR A 33 -7.38 -0.07 -4.30
C TYR A 33 -8.18 -0.37 -5.57
N GLN A 34 -9.51 -0.42 -5.49
CA GLN A 34 -10.37 -0.61 -6.66
C GLN A 34 -10.18 0.54 -7.66
N LYS A 35 -10.14 1.80 -7.19
CA LYS A 35 -9.91 2.97 -8.05
C LYS A 35 -8.53 2.97 -8.72
N ILE A 36 -7.52 2.34 -8.10
CA ILE A 36 -6.23 2.11 -8.75
C ILE A 36 -6.38 1.08 -9.88
N GLN A 37 -7.06 -0.05 -9.63
CA GLN A 37 -7.28 -1.08 -10.64
C GLN A 37 -8.10 -0.57 -11.84
N ASP A 38 -9.09 0.28 -11.57
CA ASP A 38 -9.94 0.91 -12.57
C ASP A 38 -9.22 2.06 -13.33
N GLY A 39 -7.98 2.38 -12.94
CA GLY A 39 -7.17 3.44 -13.56
C GLY A 39 -7.61 4.87 -13.23
N VAL A 40 -8.51 5.04 -12.25
CA VAL A 40 -8.94 6.37 -11.76
C VAL A 40 -7.80 7.07 -11.02
N PHE A 41 -7.01 6.30 -10.27
CA PHE A 41 -5.79 6.79 -9.65
C PHE A 41 -4.56 6.34 -10.42
N ASP A 42 -3.79 7.30 -10.93
CA ASP A 42 -2.45 7.05 -11.44
C ASP A 42 -1.47 6.87 -10.28
N ILE A 43 -0.82 5.71 -10.25
CA ILE A 43 0.15 5.31 -9.22
C ILE A 43 1.46 6.10 -9.34
N ASN A 44 1.77 6.61 -10.54
CA ASN A 44 2.98 7.40 -10.79
C ASN A 44 2.82 8.87 -10.38
N ASN A 45 1.59 9.31 -10.11
CA ASN A 45 1.32 10.67 -9.67
C ASN A 45 1.44 10.78 -8.15
N GLU A 46 2.57 11.31 -7.68
CA GLU A 46 2.85 11.49 -6.25
C GLU A 46 1.83 12.39 -5.54
N ALA A 47 1.10 13.25 -6.26
CA ALA A 47 0.05 14.08 -5.67
C ALA A 47 -1.15 13.25 -5.14
N ASN A 48 -1.32 12.01 -5.61
CA ASN A 48 -2.35 11.09 -5.14
C ASN A 48 -2.01 10.44 -3.78
N GLY A 49 -0.80 10.64 -3.24
CA GLY A 49 -0.39 10.07 -1.95
C GLY A 49 -0.22 8.54 -1.95
N ILE A 50 -0.12 7.92 -3.14
CA ILE A 50 0.07 6.48 -3.31
C ILE A 50 1.57 6.21 -3.48
N LYS A 51 2.12 5.30 -2.66
CA LYS A 51 3.52 4.86 -2.78
C LYS A 51 3.57 3.37 -3.05
N ILE A 52 4.20 2.97 -4.15
CA ILE A 52 4.46 1.56 -4.38
C ILE A 52 5.53 1.09 -3.39
N GLY A 53 5.24 0.00 -2.67
CA GLY A 53 6.24 -0.68 -1.85
C GLY A 53 7.46 -1.11 -2.68
N PRO A 54 8.58 -1.48 -2.03
CA PRO A 54 9.77 -1.93 -2.75
C PRO A 54 9.36 -3.01 -3.75
N GLN A 55 9.53 -2.68 -5.04
CA GLN A 55 9.34 -3.63 -6.11
C GLN A 55 10.30 -4.77 -5.82
N HIS A 56 9.77 -5.97 -5.63
CA HIS A 56 10.59 -7.18 -5.60
C HIS A 56 11.08 -7.39 -7.04
N SER A 57 11.99 -6.54 -7.50
CA SER A 57 12.78 -6.80 -8.69
C SER A 57 13.39 -8.17 -8.44
N PRO A 58 13.09 -9.20 -9.26
CA PRO A 58 13.72 -10.49 -9.12
C PRO A 58 15.22 -10.22 -9.17
N SER A 59 15.87 -10.40 -8.02
CA SER A 59 17.31 -10.22 -7.88
C SER A 59 17.95 -11.01 -9.02
N PRO A 60 18.77 -10.41 -9.89
CA PRO A 60 19.49 -11.20 -10.87
C PRO A 60 20.34 -12.17 -10.06
N SER A 61 20.01 -13.46 -10.16
CA SER A 61 20.77 -14.56 -9.60
C SER A 61 22.25 -14.30 -9.84
N LEU A 62 23.01 -14.07 -8.76
CA LEU A 62 24.47 -13.98 -8.83
C LEU A 62 24.99 -15.24 -9.54
N PRO A 63 25.89 -15.12 -10.53
CA PRO A 63 26.64 -16.27 -10.98
C PRO A 63 27.53 -16.74 -9.83
N SER A 64 27.41 -18.02 -9.44
CA SER A 64 28.40 -18.67 -8.59
C SER A 64 29.76 -18.63 -9.30
N SER A 65 30.60 -17.65 -8.96
CA SER A 65 32.02 -17.68 -9.28
C SER A 65 32.79 -18.03 -8.00
N SER A 66 33.28 -19.27 -7.99
CA SER A 66 34.40 -19.73 -7.19
C SER A 66 35.55 -18.72 -7.15
N GLY A 67 35.98 -18.32 -5.96
CA GLY A 67 37.21 -17.54 -5.76
C GLY A 67 37.28 -16.95 -4.35
N GLY A 68 38.24 -17.42 -3.56
CA GLY A 68 38.37 -17.08 -2.14
C GLY A 68 38.69 -15.61 -1.87
N GLY A 69 38.40 -15.19 -0.63
CA GLY A 69 38.79 -13.90 -0.10
C GLY A 69 37.93 -13.50 1.08
N ALA A 70 38.44 -13.72 2.30
CA ALA A 70 37.86 -13.22 3.52
C ALA A 70 37.80 -11.68 3.51
N GLN A 71 36.63 -11.10 3.83
CA GLN A 71 36.53 -9.78 4.43
C GLN A 71 35.15 -9.60 5.05
N GLY A 72 35.13 -9.53 6.39
CA GLY A 72 33.96 -9.18 7.17
C GLY A 72 33.59 -7.71 6.97
N SER A 73 32.30 -7.41 7.04
CA SER A 73 31.79 -6.05 7.20
C SER A 73 30.49 -6.13 8.00
N GLY A 74 30.53 -5.53 9.19
CA GLY A 74 29.52 -5.64 10.22
C GLY A 74 28.22 -4.90 9.89
N CYS A 75 27.14 -5.42 10.45
CA CYS A 75 25.86 -4.72 10.55
C CYS A 75 25.85 -3.90 11.86
N CYS A 76 25.50 -2.63 11.75
CA CYS A 76 25.08 -1.76 12.84
C CYS A 76 23.57 -1.53 12.72
#